data_AF-A0A266Q4Z3-F1
#
_entry.id   AF-A0A266Q4Z3-F1
#
_cell.length_a   1.000
_cell.length_b   1.000
_cell.length_c   1.000
_cell.angle_alpha   90.00
_cell.angle_beta   90.00
_cell.angle_gamma   90.00
#
_symmetry.space_group_name_H-M   'P 1'
#
loop_
_entity.id
_entity.type
_entity.pdbx_description
1 polymer ?
#
loop_
_entity_poly.entity_id
_entity_poly.type
_entity_poly.pdbx_seq_one_letter_code
_entity_poly.pdbx_strand_id
1 'polypeptide(L)'
;MILTSDDQVYTGITTDMRRRWQAHESGRAGARYFRGRKPVQLCFLEEGHNRSTASQREYALKALSAKAKRALIHQHQVTVLQLMDKYDLQHLATPDRNTLKQSTSNTSTISDEQ
;
A
#
# COMPACT_ATOMS: atom_id res chain seq x y z
N MET A 1 -0.19 -6.07 1.37
CA MET A 1 -1.57 -6.52 1.14
C MET A 1 -2.50 -5.33 1.28
N ILE A 2 -3.46 -5.22 0.39
CA ILE A 2 -4.40 -4.09 0.35
C ILE A 2 -5.82 -4.64 0.47
N LEU A 3 -6.59 -4.14 1.43
CA LEU A 3 -8.04 -4.39 1.52
C LEU A 3 -8.73 -3.63 0.39
N THR A 4 -9.65 -4.29 -0.30
CA THR A 4 -10.44 -3.70 -1.37
C THR A 4 -11.89 -3.49 -0.95
N SER A 5 -12.61 -2.70 -1.74
CA SER A 5 -14.02 -2.33 -1.50
C SER A 5 -15.02 -3.50 -1.46
N ASP A 6 -14.59 -4.71 -1.81
CA ASP A 6 -15.36 -5.96 -1.77
C ASP A 6 -14.94 -6.87 -0.59
N ASP A 7 -14.29 -6.31 0.44
CA ASP A 7 -13.77 -6.99 1.62
C ASP A 7 -12.77 -8.12 1.32
N GLN A 8 -12.18 -8.09 0.13
CA GLN A 8 -11.11 -9.00 -0.27
C GLN A 8 -9.75 -8.35 -0.08
N VAL A 9 -8.72 -9.19 -0.08
CA VAL A 9 -7.34 -8.76 0.11
C VAL A 9 -6.52 -9.02 -1.14
N TYR A 10 -6.03 -7.93 -1.73
CA TYR A 10 -5.07 -7.96 -2.82
C TYR A 10 -3.63 -8.16 -2.32
N THR A 11 -2.86 -8.98 -3.02
CA THR A 11 -1.43 -9.29 -2.77
C THR A 11 -0.60 -8.94 -4.00
N GLY A 12 0.52 -8.25 -3.80
CA GLY A 12 1.40 -7.80 -4.88
C GLY A 12 2.75 -7.30 -4.36
N ILE A 13 3.77 -7.32 -5.23
CA ILE A 13 5.15 -6.88 -4.92
C ILE A 13 5.44 -5.50 -5.49
N THR A 14 5.90 -4.54 -4.69
CA THR A 14 6.21 -3.18 -5.16
C THR A 14 7.51 -2.68 -4.58
N THR A 15 8.24 -1.88 -5.36
CA THR A 15 9.37 -1.08 -4.86
C THR A 15 8.93 0.28 -4.34
N ASP A 16 7.73 0.73 -4.74
CA ASP A 16 7.14 2.00 -4.33
C ASP A 16 5.66 1.79 -4.03
N MET A 17 5.29 1.85 -2.75
CA MET A 17 3.91 1.62 -2.31
C MET A 17 3.01 2.83 -2.60
N ARG A 18 3.52 4.05 -2.45
CA ARG A 18 2.75 5.29 -2.66
C ARG A 18 2.32 5.41 -4.12
N ARG A 19 3.25 5.28 -5.06
CA ARG A 19 2.96 5.29 -6.50
C ARG A 19 2.00 4.19 -6.89
N ARG A 20 2.15 3.00 -6.29
CA ARG A 20 1.25 1.86 -6.55
C ARG A 20 -0.16 2.13 -6.06
N TRP A 21 -0.31 2.68 -4.86
CA TRP A 21 -1.60 3.03 -4.30
C TRP A 21 -2.36 3.99 -5.22
N GLN A 22 -1.71 5.08 -5.65
CA GLN A 22 -2.29 6.07 -6.57
C GLN A 22 -2.69 5.44 -7.92
N ALA A 23 -1.88 4.52 -8.45
CA ALA A 23 -2.19 3.79 -9.68
C ALA A 23 -3.42 2.88 -9.53
N HIS A 24 -3.61 2.27 -8.35
CA HIS A 24 -4.79 1.47 -8.03
C HIS A 24 -6.03 2.33 -7.81
N GLU A 25 -5.91 3.46 -7.11
CA GLU A 25 -7.01 4.40 -6.85
C GLU A 25 -7.54 5.04 -8.13
N SER A 26 -6.65 5.45 -9.04
CA SER A 26 -7.01 6.08 -10.32
C SER A 26 -7.54 5.09 -11.38
N GLY A 27 -7.40 3.78 -11.16
CA GLY A 27 -7.89 2.72 -12.06
C GLY A 27 -7.20 2.63 -13.44
N ARG A 28 -6.29 3.56 -13.77
CA ARG A 28 -5.67 3.68 -15.11
C ARG A 28 -4.43 2.81 -15.33
N ALA A 29 -3.61 2.63 -14.30
CA ALA A 29 -2.33 1.91 -14.38
C ALA A 29 -2.19 0.81 -13.32
N GLY A 30 -3.25 0.54 -12.57
CA GLY A 30 -3.30 -0.50 -11.55
C GLY A 30 -3.41 -1.91 -12.13
N ALA A 31 -3.20 -2.91 -11.28
CA ALA A 31 -3.45 -4.30 -11.64
C ALA A 31 -4.90 -4.48 -12.14
N ARG A 32 -5.11 -5.37 -13.12
CA ARG A 32 -6.46 -5.66 -13.67
C ARG A 32 -7.51 -5.95 -12.60
N TYR A 33 -7.06 -6.46 -11.45
CA TYR A 33 -7.88 -6.70 -10.26
C TYR A 33 -8.62 -5.45 -9.74
N PHE A 34 -8.01 -4.26 -9.85
CA PHE A 34 -8.58 -2.99 -9.40
C PHE A 34 -9.53 -2.34 -10.43
N ARG A 35 -9.77 -2.96 -11.59
CA ARG A 35 -10.84 -2.48 -12.50
C ARG A 35 -12.19 -2.68 -11.81
N GLY A 36 -12.82 -1.58 -11.39
CA GLY A 36 -14.08 -1.60 -10.65
C GLY A 36 -13.95 -1.87 -9.14
N ARG A 37 -12.72 -1.93 -8.59
CA ARG A 37 -12.48 -2.02 -7.14
C ARG A 37 -11.60 -0.88 -6.69
N LYS A 38 -11.81 -0.38 -5.48
CA LYS A 38 -10.95 0.64 -4.88
C LYS A 38 -10.10 0.06 -3.75
N PRO A 39 -8.84 0.47 -3.61
CA PRO A 39 -8.08 0.20 -2.41
C PRO A 39 -8.73 0.95 -1.24
N VAL A 40 -8.91 0.28 -0.11
CA VAL A 40 -9.55 0.81 1.11
C VAL A 40 -8.51 1.02 2.21
N GLN A 41 -7.64 0.03 2.42
CA GLN A 41 -6.64 0.08 3.48
C GLN A 41 -5.39 -0.73 3.13
N LEU A 42 -4.21 -0.23 3.51
CA LEU A 42 -2.97 -1.00 3.51
C LEU A 42 -2.88 -1.81 4.82
N CYS A 43 -3.09 -3.13 4.73
CA CYS A 43 -3.15 -4.01 5.91
C CYS A 43 -1.82 -4.71 6.22
N PHE A 44 -0.93 -4.81 5.24
CA PHE A 44 0.34 -5.52 5.39
C PHE A 44 1.39 -4.96 4.46
N LEU A 45 2.60 -4.78 4.94
CA LEU A 45 3.77 -4.38 4.16
C LEU A 45 4.98 -5.16 4.68
N GLU A 46 5.81 -5.64 3.76
CA GLU A 46 7.02 -6.41 4.07
C GLU A 46 8.13 -5.89 3.14
N GLU A 47 9.30 -5.59 3.71
CA GLU A 47 10.47 -5.09 2.99
C GLU A 47 11.64 -6.08 3.03
N GLY A 48 12.80 -5.72 2.46
CA GLY A 48 14.01 -6.54 2.53
C GLY A 48 14.08 -7.68 1.51
N HIS A 49 13.24 -7.62 0.47
CA HIS A 49 13.21 -8.63 -0.57
C HIS A 49 13.95 -8.18 -1.83
N ASN A 50 14.65 -9.11 -2.47
CA ASN A 50 15.03 -8.96 -3.88
C ASN A 50 13.88 -9.45 -4.77
N ARG A 51 14.01 -9.31 -6.10
CA ARG A 51 12.95 -9.71 -7.05
C ARG A 51 12.54 -11.18 -6.88
N SER A 52 13.49 -12.08 -6.69
CA SER A 52 13.21 -13.53 -6.57
C SER A 52 12.50 -13.84 -5.25
N THR A 53 13.01 -13.35 -4.12
CA THR A 53 12.41 -13.60 -2.81
C THR A 53 11.04 -12.95 -2.69
N ALA A 54 10.86 -11.75 -3.27
CA ALA A 54 9.57 -11.08 -3.31
C ALA A 54 8.52 -11.91 -4.07
N SER A 55 8.86 -12.44 -5.24
CA SER A 55 7.95 -13.27 -6.03
C SER A 55 7.59 -14.58 -5.33
N GLN A 56 8.56 -15.25 -4.69
CA GLN A 56 8.31 -16.45 -3.89
C GLN A 56 7.38 -16.15 -2.70
N ARG A 57 7.65 -15.04 -2.01
CA ARG A 57 6.83 -14.58 -0.89
C ARG A 57 5.41 -14.27 -1.34
N GLU A 58 5.24 -13.55 -2.45
CA GLU A 58 3.93 -13.25 -3.04
C GLU A 58 3.15 -14.52 -3.37
N TYR A 59 3.80 -15.51 -3.97
CA TYR A 59 3.18 -16.81 -4.27
C TYR A 59 2.70 -17.51 -3.00
N ALA A 60 3.54 -17.58 -1.97
CA ALA A 60 3.17 -18.15 -0.68
C ALA A 60 1.97 -17.41 -0.06
N LEU A 61 1.97 -16.07 -0.09
CA LEU A 61 0.88 -15.26 0.43
C LEU A 61 -0.42 -15.45 -0.38
N LYS A 62 -0.35 -15.67 -1.69
CA LYS A 62 -1.52 -15.96 -2.53
C LYS A 62 -2.16 -17.30 -2.17
N ALA A 63 -1.35 -18.31 -1.83
CA ALA A 63 -1.80 -19.64 -1.43
C ALA A 63 -2.45 -19.67 -0.04
N LEU A 64 -2.24 -18.64 0.80
CA LEU A 64 -2.85 -18.58 2.13
C LEU A 64 -4.37 -18.42 2.07
N SER A 65 -5.06 -19.12 2.97
CA SER A 65 -6.49 -18.91 3.23
C SER A 65 -6.75 -17.51 3.78
N ALA A 66 -8.00 -17.03 3.65
CA ALA A 66 -8.39 -15.73 4.22
C ALA A 66 -8.13 -15.64 5.74
N LYS A 67 -8.33 -16.75 6.48
CA LYS A 67 -8.02 -16.83 7.92
C LYS A 67 -6.52 -16.69 8.17
N ALA A 68 -5.68 -17.38 7.40
CA ALA A 68 -4.22 -17.31 7.55
C ALA A 68 -3.68 -15.91 7.21
N LYS A 69 -4.24 -15.24 6.18
CA LYS A 69 -3.88 -13.86 5.86
C LYS A 69 -4.19 -12.89 7.01
N ARG A 70 -5.38 -13.01 7.62
CA ARG A 70 -5.76 -12.20 8.79
C ARG A 70 -4.85 -12.45 9.99
N ALA A 71 -4.52 -13.71 10.26
CA ALA A 71 -3.57 -14.06 11.32
C ALA A 71 -2.18 -13.45 11.08
N LEU A 72 -1.69 -13.51 9.84
CA LEU A 72 -0.42 -12.89 9.45
C LEU A 72 -0.43 -11.37 9.64
N ILE A 73 -1.51 -10.70 9.22
CA ILE A 73 -1.70 -9.25 9.41
C ILE A 73 -1.60 -8.91 10.91
N HIS A 74 -2.32 -9.64 11.76
CA HIS A 74 -2.29 -9.44 13.20
C HIS A 74 -0.89 -9.68 13.79
N GLN A 75 -0.22 -10.76 13.39
CA GLN A 75 1.11 -11.09 13.88
C GLN A 75 2.16 -10.03 13.53
N HIS A 76 2.02 -9.33 12.41
CA HIS A 76 3.00 -8.35 11.93
C HIS A 76 2.55 -6.90 12.15
N GLN A 77 1.50 -6.66 12.93
CA GLN A 77 0.89 -5.35 13.09
C GLN A 77 1.91 -4.26 13.49
N VAL A 78 2.76 -4.55 14.47
CA VAL A 78 3.80 -3.59 14.94
C VAL A 78 4.78 -3.25 13.83
N THR A 79 5.32 -4.26 13.14
CA THR A 79 6.27 -4.07 12.03
C THR A 79 5.63 -3.29 10.88
N VAL A 80 4.37 -3.57 10.55
CA VAL A 80 3.65 -2.86 9.50
C VAL A 80 3.50 -1.38 9.87
N LEU A 81 3.13 -1.06 11.11
CA LEU A 81 3.02 0.33 11.57
C LEU A 81 4.37 1.08 11.49
N GLN A 82 5.48 0.42 11.87
CA GLN A 82 6.83 0.97 11.74
C GLN A 82 7.20 1.27 10.28
N LEU A 83 6.88 0.35 9.36
CA LEU A 83 7.11 0.59 7.93
C LEU A 83 6.22 1.69 7.36
N MET A 84 4.97 1.77 7.83
CA MET A 84 4.07 2.85 7.41
C MET A 84 4.58 4.21 7.87
N ASP A 85 5.14 4.30 9.07
CA ASP A 85 5.80 5.51 9.55
C ASP A 85 7.05 5.86 8.72
N LYS A 86 7.96 4.90 8.57
CA LYS A 86 9.21 5.03 7.79
C LYS A 86 8.98 5.56 6.37
N TYR A 87 7.89 5.15 5.72
CA TYR A 87 7.56 5.52 4.34
C TYR A 87 6.47 6.59 4.22
N ASP A 88 6.03 7.20 5.33
CA ASP A 88 4.96 8.21 5.36
C ASP A 88 3.68 7.71 4.63
N LEU A 89 3.21 6.55 5.07
CA LEU A 89 2.03 5.82 4.54
C LEU A 89 0.92 5.68 5.60
N GLN A 90 1.01 6.38 6.73
CA GLN A 90 0.03 6.27 7.82
C GLN A 90 -1.41 6.61 7.35
N HIS A 91 -1.54 7.54 6.40
CA HIS A 91 -2.81 7.91 5.77
C HIS A 91 -3.47 6.75 4.99
N LEU A 92 -2.74 5.66 4.72
CA LEU A 92 -3.28 4.44 4.08
C LEU A 92 -3.80 3.40 5.09
N ALA A 93 -3.63 3.64 6.39
CA ALA A 93 -4.05 2.72 7.46
C ALA A 93 -5.55 2.77 7.77
N THR A 94 -6.24 3.83 7.37
CA THR A 94 -7.68 3.99 7.54
C THR A 94 -8.25 4.73 6.35
N PRO A 95 -9.50 4.44 5.94
CA PRO A 95 -10.22 5.32 5.05
C PRO A 95 -10.57 6.59 5.83
N ASP A 96 -9.65 7.53 5.92
CA ASP A 96 -10.00 8.87 6.34
C ASP A 96 -10.91 9.46 5.26
N ARG A 97 -12.19 9.68 5.60
CA ARG A 97 -13.19 10.32 4.73
C ARG A 97 -12.78 11.75 4.33
N ASN A 98 -11.73 12.32 4.92
CA ASN A 98 -11.33 13.72 4.72
C ASN A 98 -10.02 13.98 3.97
N THR A 99 -9.27 12.97 3.48
CA THR A 99 -7.95 13.22 2.83
C THR A 99 -8.05 13.60 1.36
N LEU A 100 -9.03 14.43 0.99
CA LEU A 100 -9.09 15.08 -0.32
C LEU A 100 -8.84 16.60 -0.22
N LYS A 101 -8.02 17.05 0.75
CA LYS A 101 -7.52 18.43 0.81
C LYS A 101 -6.19 18.53 1.54
N GLN A 102 -5.11 17.97 1.01
CA GLN A 102 -3.73 18.41 1.33
C GLN A 102 -2.70 17.63 0.49
N SER A 103 -2.37 18.14 -0.70
CA SER A 103 -1.02 18.06 -1.30
C SER A 103 -0.99 18.72 -2.68
N THR A 104 -1.37 20.00 -2.74
CA THR A 104 -1.00 20.89 -3.85
C THR A 104 -0.57 22.24 -3.29
N SER A 105 0.64 22.28 -2.72
CA SER A 105 1.40 23.49 -2.30
C SER A 105 2.51 22.99 -1.36
N ASN A 106 3.82 23.05 -1.63
CA ASN A 106 4.58 24.09 -2.31
C ASN A 106 5.77 23.52 -3.09
N THR A 107 5.87 23.93 -4.35
CA THR A 107 7.15 24.28 -4.97
C THR A 107 7.50 25.67 -4.44
N SER A 108 8.59 25.79 -3.68
CA SER A 108 9.24 27.08 -3.46
C SER A 108 10.72 26.92 -3.76
N THR A 109 11.03 27.27 -5.00
CA THR A 109 12.25 27.90 -5.49
C THR A 109 12.98 28.66 -4.39
N ILE A 110 14.26 28.39 -4.20
CA ILE A 110 15.20 29.38 -3.66
C ILE A 110 16.28 29.54 -4.72
N SER A 111 16.06 30.55 -5.56
CA SER A 111 17.09 31.24 -6.34
C SER A 111 17.65 32.36 -5.47
N ASP A 112 18.96 32.59 -5.61
CA ASP A 112 19.74 33.82 -5.43
C ASP A 112 19.08 35.06 -4.77
N GLU A 113 19.70 35.60 -3.71
CA GLU A 113 20.25 36.97 -3.68
C GLU A 113 20.91 37.31 -2.31
N GLN A 114 22.03 38.05 -2.41
CA GLN A 114 22.88 38.71 -1.41
C GLN A 114 24.04 37.89 -0.81
#